data_AF-A0A1F7BPW0-F1
#
_entry.id   AF-A0A1F7BPW0-F1
#
_cell.length_a   1.000
_cell.length_b   1.000
_cell.length_c   1.000
_cell.angle_alpha   90.00
_cell.angle_beta   90.00
_cell.angle_gamma   90.00
#
_symmetry.space_group_name_H-M   'P 1'
#
loop_
_entity.id
_entity.type
_entity.pdbx_description
1 polymer ?
#
loop_
_entity_poly.entity_id
_entity_poly.type
_entity_poly.pdbx_seq_one_letter_code
_entity_poly.pdbx_strand_id
1 'polypeptide(L)'
;MPLQPDPKQAQDDVNEFLNKKTKERRSLEKRRKEKSKRSEEDTKKKEETVRGGVAQEEKFAEEHENRLRDFKKKEDQRKKEVEEHQRKKRTEEAHMLERKEEEKKEHKQHEEYMKDMRRASVLKVRVEARKKKSADTEREMRSQAEAEGFRNKQQAELLEHRELRKVEETSRKRRGEIDTRERMEKNEASEEARKHRAKIDAEERTAIQMMEQGLNQVRMQINSLPPGVRNSETMRLSAEERQRKEKIEGDFMRKRTQVEVDLQKELSAIAQRAKRERDAIGAEERQDKTQAETFMRQKKTDADRTVKRKIDQAARTAEEILHDINTGEEIK
;
A
#
# COMPACT_ATOMS: atom_id res chain seq x y z
N MET A 1 107.61 97.85 125.61
CA MET A 1 106.61 96.99 126.28
C MET A 1 105.30 97.13 125.52
N PRO A 2 104.51 96.06 125.29
CA PRO A 2 104.86 94.63 125.22
C PRO A 2 104.65 94.16 123.74
N LEU A 3 104.44 92.90 123.32
CA LEU A 3 104.66 91.53 123.84
C LEU A 3 104.94 90.62 122.60
N GLN A 4 105.59 89.48 122.79
CA GLN A 4 105.64 88.34 121.85
C GLN A 4 104.71 87.21 122.37
N PRO A 5 104.48 86.08 121.66
CA PRO A 5 104.38 85.83 120.22
C PRO A 5 103.08 85.02 119.90
N ASP A 6 102.93 84.48 118.67
CA ASP A 6 102.34 83.14 118.55
C ASP A 6 102.85 82.37 117.29
N PRO A 7 103.66 81.31 117.42
CA PRO A 7 104.43 80.72 116.31
C PRO A 7 103.71 79.56 115.60
N LYS A 8 102.38 79.62 115.39
CA LYS A 8 101.60 78.50 114.82
C LYS A 8 100.94 78.71 113.46
N GLN A 9 100.56 79.93 113.06
CA GLN A 9 99.92 80.13 111.74
C GLN A 9 100.91 80.29 110.57
N ALA A 10 102.17 80.62 110.85
CA ALA A 10 103.23 80.69 109.84
C ALA A 10 103.54 79.34 109.14
N GLN A 11 103.01 78.21 109.65
CA GLN A 11 103.09 76.91 108.98
C GLN A 11 101.87 76.62 108.08
N ASP A 12 100.70 77.20 108.36
CA ASP A 12 99.50 77.03 107.54
C ASP A 12 99.58 77.86 106.25
N ASP A 13 100.03 79.13 106.34
CA ASP A 13 100.20 80.02 105.18
C ASP A 13 101.22 79.47 104.15
N VAL A 14 102.28 78.81 104.62
CA VAL A 14 103.29 78.17 103.76
C VAL A 14 102.73 76.92 103.07
N ASN A 15 101.93 76.12 103.81
CA ASN A 15 101.27 74.94 103.25
C ASN A 15 100.18 75.31 102.24
N GLU A 16 99.42 76.40 102.46
CA GLU A 16 98.43 76.85 101.48
C GLU A 16 99.11 77.38 100.20
N PHE A 17 100.22 78.11 100.31
CA PHE A 17 100.98 78.59 99.15
C PHE A 17 101.56 77.45 98.29
N LEU A 18 102.10 76.40 98.93
CA LEU A 18 102.60 75.20 98.23
C LEU A 18 101.48 74.38 97.57
N ASN A 19 100.32 74.28 98.23
CA ASN A 19 99.13 73.64 97.64
C ASN A 19 98.55 74.44 96.46
N LYS A 20 98.65 75.78 96.48
CA LYS A 20 98.24 76.66 95.37
C LYS A 20 99.13 76.43 94.15
N LYS A 21 100.47 76.46 94.32
CA LYS A 21 101.41 76.19 93.21
C LYS A 21 101.33 74.78 92.64
N THR A 22 101.05 73.76 93.44
CA THR A 22 100.89 72.38 92.93
C THR A 22 99.56 72.18 92.18
N LYS A 23 98.46 72.80 92.62
CA LYS A 23 97.21 72.87 91.82
C LYS A 23 97.42 73.62 90.50
N GLU A 24 98.16 74.72 90.50
CA GLU A 24 98.45 75.51 89.30
C GLU A 24 99.36 74.76 88.30
N ARG A 25 100.36 74.00 88.79
CA ARG A 25 101.16 73.11 87.93
C ARG A 25 100.31 72.00 87.30
N ARG A 26 99.41 71.37 88.06
CA ARG A 26 98.49 70.33 87.55
C ARG A 26 97.43 70.87 86.58
N SER A 27 96.96 72.10 86.73
CA SER A 27 96.01 72.72 85.79
C SER A 27 96.70 73.14 84.47
N LEU A 28 97.94 73.63 84.53
CA LEU A 28 98.77 73.89 83.35
C LEU A 28 99.14 72.60 82.58
N GLU A 29 99.43 71.50 83.29
CA GLU A 29 99.76 70.22 82.64
C GLU A 29 98.53 69.60 81.96
N LYS A 30 97.34 69.66 82.59
CA LYS A 30 96.07 69.27 81.94
C LYS A 30 95.79 70.14 80.70
N ARG A 31 95.93 71.48 80.80
CA ARG A 31 95.79 72.38 79.64
C ARG A 31 96.78 72.09 78.52
N ARG A 32 98.02 71.65 78.80
CA ARG A 32 98.98 71.26 77.76
C ARG A 32 98.62 69.94 77.07
N LYS A 33 98.20 68.92 77.83
CA LYS A 33 97.77 67.61 77.27
C LYS A 33 96.45 67.68 76.49
N GLU A 34 95.58 68.62 76.83
CA GLU A 34 94.33 68.87 76.09
C GLU A 34 94.55 69.69 74.81
N LYS A 35 95.56 70.58 74.80
CA LYS A 35 95.94 71.36 73.61
C LYS A 35 96.70 70.54 72.57
N SER A 36 97.48 69.52 72.94
CA SER A 36 98.11 68.63 71.96
C SER A 36 97.09 67.71 71.27
N LYS A 37 96.12 67.14 72.01
CA LYS A 37 95.09 66.27 71.42
C LYS A 37 94.19 67.01 70.41
N ARG A 38 93.78 68.25 70.69
CA ARG A 38 93.06 69.07 69.69
C ARG A 38 93.94 69.48 68.50
N SER A 39 95.25 69.63 68.69
CA SER A 39 96.19 69.96 67.61
C SER A 39 96.44 68.80 66.63
N GLU A 40 96.24 67.55 67.03
CA GLU A 40 96.42 66.37 66.16
C GLU A 40 95.11 65.95 65.44
N GLU A 41 93.96 66.31 65.98
CA GLU A 41 92.66 66.11 65.31
C GLU A 41 92.34 67.20 64.28
N ASP A 42 92.75 68.46 64.52
CA ASP A 42 92.55 69.56 63.56
C ASP A 42 93.53 69.55 62.38
N THR A 43 94.73 68.95 62.52
CA THR A 43 95.66 68.79 61.38
C THR A 43 95.22 67.68 60.44
N LYS A 44 94.73 66.54 60.96
CA LYS A 44 94.19 65.46 60.11
C LYS A 44 92.93 65.87 59.33
N LYS A 45 92.08 66.75 59.89
CA LYS A 45 90.87 67.23 59.17
C LYS A 45 91.13 68.34 58.14
N LYS A 46 92.31 68.98 58.14
CA LYS A 46 92.63 70.11 57.24
C LYS A 46 93.56 69.77 56.07
N GLU A 47 94.25 68.64 56.08
CA GLU A 47 94.99 68.18 54.89
C GLU A 47 94.11 67.37 53.92
N GLU A 48 93.04 66.74 54.39
CA GLU A 48 92.13 65.94 53.55
C GLU A 48 91.09 66.78 52.79
N THR A 49 90.87 68.05 53.18
CA THR A 49 89.82 68.94 52.64
C THR A 49 90.29 69.98 51.61
N VAL A 50 91.59 70.04 51.27
CA VAL A 50 92.14 71.08 50.35
C VAL A 50 92.88 70.50 49.13
N ARG A 51 92.90 69.17 48.96
CA ARG A 51 93.51 68.49 47.79
C ARG A 51 92.60 67.56 46.97
N GLY A 52 91.29 67.56 47.23
CA GLY A 52 90.29 66.78 46.48
C GLY A 52 89.30 67.59 45.61
N GLY A 53 89.36 68.92 45.66
CA GLY A 53 88.26 69.81 45.23
C GLY A 53 88.11 70.12 43.72
N VAL A 54 88.89 69.50 42.82
CA VAL A 54 88.82 69.75 41.36
C VAL A 54 88.78 68.45 40.53
N ALA A 55 88.74 67.28 41.18
CA ALA A 55 88.71 65.97 40.50
C ALA A 55 87.49 65.10 40.87
N GLN A 56 86.55 65.64 41.66
CA GLN A 56 85.31 64.95 42.05
C GLN A 56 84.07 65.43 41.28
N GLU A 57 84.05 66.67 40.76
CA GLU A 57 82.88 67.19 40.02
C GLU A 57 82.71 66.54 38.64
N GLU A 58 83.80 66.32 37.89
CA GLU A 58 83.72 65.60 36.59
C GLU A 58 83.27 64.14 36.76
N LYS A 59 83.75 63.44 37.80
CA LYS A 59 83.33 62.04 38.07
C LYS A 59 81.91 61.92 38.61
N PHE A 60 81.43 62.89 39.39
CA PHE A 60 80.01 62.94 39.76
C PHE A 60 79.11 63.26 38.56
N ALA A 61 79.56 64.13 37.64
CA ALA A 61 78.83 64.39 36.40
C ALA A 61 78.75 63.14 35.52
N GLU A 62 79.87 62.45 35.25
CA GLU A 62 79.89 61.22 34.45
C GLU A 62 79.10 60.06 35.10
N GLU A 63 79.20 59.85 36.41
CA GLU A 63 78.38 58.81 37.07
C GLU A 63 76.89 59.16 37.10
N HIS A 64 76.53 60.43 37.28
CA HIS A 64 75.14 60.87 37.24
C HIS A 64 74.55 60.78 35.82
N GLU A 65 75.33 61.14 34.79
CA GLU A 65 74.89 61.00 33.40
C GLU A 65 74.79 59.53 32.98
N ASN A 66 75.72 58.66 33.39
CA ASN A 66 75.64 57.22 33.15
C ASN A 66 74.47 56.57 33.89
N ARG A 67 74.19 56.95 35.15
CA ARG A 67 73.00 56.49 35.87
C ARG A 67 71.70 56.96 35.21
N LEU A 68 71.64 58.19 34.70
CA LEU A 68 70.48 58.68 33.92
C LEU A 68 70.33 57.95 32.58
N ARG A 69 71.43 57.67 31.87
CA ARG A 69 71.43 56.91 30.61
C ARG A 69 70.99 55.46 30.84
N ASP A 70 71.44 54.81 31.91
CA ASP A 70 71.03 53.44 32.23
C ASP A 70 69.62 53.36 32.84
N PHE A 71 69.16 54.39 33.56
CA PHE A 71 67.76 54.49 33.97
C PHE A 71 66.85 54.70 32.76
N LYS A 72 67.21 55.58 31.81
CA LYS A 72 66.50 55.71 30.52
C LYS A 72 66.50 54.41 29.72
N LYS A 73 67.63 53.71 29.58
CA LYS A 73 67.68 52.40 28.90
C LYS A 73 66.77 51.38 29.58
N LYS A 74 66.74 51.32 30.92
CA LYS A 74 65.86 50.40 31.66
C LYS A 74 64.39 50.81 31.60
N GLU A 75 64.06 52.10 31.57
CA GLU A 75 62.71 52.58 31.26
C GLU A 75 62.30 52.22 29.84
N ASP A 76 63.15 52.45 28.84
CA ASP A 76 62.84 52.19 27.44
C ASP A 76 62.78 50.68 27.14
N GLN A 77 63.58 49.85 27.82
CA GLN A 77 63.43 48.40 27.83
C GLN A 77 62.10 47.99 28.46
N ARG A 78 61.74 48.51 29.65
CA ARG A 78 60.44 48.24 30.28
C ARG A 78 59.26 48.73 29.42
N LYS A 79 59.37 49.89 28.77
CA LYS A 79 58.34 50.40 27.84
C LYS A 79 58.21 49.48 26.63
N LYS A 80 59.32 49.02 26.04
CA LYS A 80 59.31 48.05 24.94
C LYS A 80 58.77 46.68 25.37
N GLU A 81 59.11 46.19 26.55
CA GLU A 81 58.59 44.93 27.11
C GLU A 81 57.09 45.04 27.38
N VAL A 82 56.62 46.16 27.96
CA VAL A 82 55.20 46.43 28.18
C VAL A 82 54.45 46.58 26.86
N GLU A 83 55.04 47.26 25.86
CA GLU A 83 54.44 47.43 24.54
C GLU A 83 54.41 46.11 23.76
N GLU A 84 55.47 45.30 23.79
CA GLU A 84 55.47 43.95 23.23
C GLU A 84 54.46 43.03 23.92
N HIS A 85 54.37 43.07 25.25
CA HIS A 85 53.41 42.28 26.01
C HIS A 85 51.96 42.74 25.73
N GLN A 86 51.72 44.05 25.58
CA GLN A 86 50.43 44.56 25.12
C GLN A 86 50.12 44.17 23.67
N ARG A 87 51.11 44.19 22.76
CA ARG A 87 50.96 43.72 21.38
C ARG A 87 50.66 42.21 21.35
N LYS A 88 51.41 41.39 22.08
CA LYS A 88 51.19 39.95 22.23
C LYS A 88 49.80 39.64 22.78
N LYS A 89 49.38 40.31 23.86
CA LYS A 89 48.00 40.20 24.38
C LYS A 89 46.95 40.60 23.36
N ARG A 90 47.12 41.72 22.63
CA ARG A 90 46.18 42.12 21.58
C ARG A 90 46.11 41.11 20.43
N THR A 91 47.24 40.51 20.04
CA THR A 91 47.25 39.45 19.01
C THR A 91 46.66 38.12 19.51
N GLU A 92 46.87 37.77 20.78
CA GLU A 92 46.25 36.60 21.42
C GLU A 92 44.74 36.80 21.58
N GLU A 93 44.29 37.97 22.04
CA GLU A 93 42.89 38.36 22.14
C GLU A 93 42.21 38.38 20.75
N ALA A 94 42.88 38.93 19.72
CA ALA A 94 42.40 38.88 18.34
C ALA A 94 42.28 37.44 17.83
N HIS A 95 43.31 36.60 18.00
CA HIS A 95 43.27 35.20 17.57
C HIS A 95 42.21 34.39 18.32
N MET A 96 41.98 34.67 19.62
CA MET A 96 40.92 34.05 20.42
C MET A 96 39.52 34.54 20.04
N LEU A 97 39.37 35.78 19.54
CA LEU A 97 38.12 36.27 18.97
C LEU A 97 37.85 35.65 17.59
N GLU A 98 38.88 35.56 16.74
CA GLU A 98 38.82 34.91 15.42
C GLU A 98 38.42 33.44 15.54
N ARG A 99 39.08 32.66 16.41
CA ARG A 99 38.67 31.27 16.72
C ARG A 99 37.23 31.17 17.21
N LYS A 100 36.78 32.08 18.09
CA LYS A 100 35.38 32.11 18.55
C LYS A 100 34.39 32.49 17.46
N GLU A 101 34.81 33.21 16.42
CA GLU A 101 33.99 33.46 15.24
C GLU A 101 33.99 32.28 14.27
N GLU A 102 35.11 31.60 14.09
CA GLU A 102 35.23 30.35 13.34
C GLU A 102 34.36 29.25 13.96
N GLU A 103 34.53 28.95 15.26
CA GLU A 103 33.69 28.02 16.02
C GLU A 103 32.19 28.34 15.90
N LYS A 104 31.81 29.64 15.92
CA LYS A 104 30.41 30.07 15.71
C LYS A 104 29.94 29.87 14.27
N LYS A 105 30.81 30.02 13.26
CA LYS A 105 30.49 29.77 11.84
C LYS A 105 30.33 28.27 11.61
N GLU A 106 31.24 27.45 12.13
CA GLU A 106 31.17 25.99 12.08
C GLU A 106 29.92 25.45 12.81
N HIS A 107 29.61 25.96 14.01
CA HIS A 107 28.39 25.54 14.74
C HIS A 107 27.11 25.89 13.97
N LYS A 108 27.06 27.06 13.30
CA LYS A 108 25.93 27.43 12.42
C LYS A 108 25.82 26.50 11.21
N GLN A 109 26.93 26.22 10.53
CA GLN A 109 26.97 25.28 9.41
C GLN A 109 26.54 23.86 9.84
N HIS A 110 26.98 23.41 11.02
CA HIS A 110 26.58 22.13 11.59
C HIS A 110 25.08 22.10 11.93
N GLU A 111 24.54 23.17 12.52
CA GLU A 111 23.10 23.30 12.74
C GLU A 111 22.28 23.29 11.45
N GLU A 112 22.73 23.99 10.40
CA GLU A 112 22.09 24.02 9.09
C GLU A 112 22.12 22.63 8.44
N TYR A 113 23.29 21.98 8.42
CA TYR A 113 23.43 20.59 7.98
C TYR A 113 22.50 19.62 8.75
N MET A 114 22.38 19.77 10.07
CA MET A 114 21.50 18.94 10.88
C MET A 114 20.01 19.24 10.67
N LYS A 115 19.64 20.51 10.35
CA LYS A 115 18.28 20.88 9.92
C LYS A 115 17.95 20.26 8.56
N ASP A 116 18.87 20.29 7.61
CA ASP A 116 18.67 19.73 6.27
C ASP A 116 18.68 18.20 6.26
N MET A 117 19.51 17.55 7.09
CA MET A 117 19.45 16.10 7.32
C MET A 117 18.11 15.66 7.93
N ARG A 118 17.54 16.45 8.85
CA ARG A 118 16.18 16.20 9.41
C ARG A 118 15.09 16.40 8.34
N ARG A 119 15.20 17.42 7.49
CA ARG A 119 14.29 17.62 6.34
C ARG A 119 14.37 16.43 5.39
N ALA A 120 15.58 16.00 5.03
CA ALA A 120 15.80 14.87 4.14
C ALA A 120 15.27 13.54 4.71
N SER A 121 15.40 13.29 6.02
CA SER A 121 14.83 12.08 6.64
C SER A 121 13.29 12.12 6.67
N VAL A 122 12.68 13.26 6.99
CA VAL A 122 11.21 13.43 6.93
C VAL A 122 10.69 13.24 5.50
N LEU A 123 11.39 13.76 4.49
CA LEU A 123 11.05 13.54 3.08
C LEU A 123 11.15 12.07 2.69
N LYS A 124 12.21 11.35 3.08
CA LYS A 124 12.34 9.90 2.82
C LYS A 124 11.17 9.10 3.40
N VAL A 125 10.83 9.33 4.67
CA VAL A 125 9.68 8.67 5.33
C VAL A 125 8.35 9.02 4.64
N ARG A 126 8.15 10.28 4.21
CA ARG A 126 6.96 10.71 3.46
C ARG A 126 6.87 10.02 2.09
N VAL A 127 7.99 9.86 1.38
CA VAL A 127 8.09 9.15 0.09
C VAL A 127 7.78 7.67 0.26
N GLU A 128 8.35 7.00 1.27
CA GLU A 128 8.08 5.60 1.57
C GLU A 128 6.61 5.35 1.95
N ALA A 129 6.04 6.23 2.79
CA ALA A 129 4.63 6.17 3.15
C ALA A 129 3.69 6.34 1.93
N ARG A 130 4.00 7.27 0.99
CA ARG A 130 3.23 7.42 -0.25
C ARG A 130 3.40 6.24 -1.21
N LYS A 131 4.62 5.69 -1.36
CA LYS A 131 4.85 4.46 -2.14
C LYS A 131 4.05 3.27 -1.59
N LYS A 132 4.04 3.11 -0.26
CA LYS A 132 3.21 2.10 0.39
C LYS A 132 1.72 2.34 0.13
N LYS A 133 1.24 3.58 0.34
CA LYS A 133 -0.17 3.95 0.07
C LYS A 133 -0.57 3.63 -1.37
N SER A 134 0.25 3.99 -2.35
CA SER A 134 0.04 3.66 -3.78
C SER A 134 -0.15 2.16 -3.97
N ALA A 135 0.81 1.33 -3.51
CA ALA A 135 0.76 -0.11 -3.65
C ALA A 135 -0.43 -0.76 -2.93
N ASP A 136 -0.77 -0.29 -1.72
CA ASP A 136 -1.92 -0.76 -0.96
C ASP A 136 -3.24 -0.40 -1.69
N THR A 137 -3.40 0.84 -2.17
CA THR A 137 -4.60 1.25 -2.92
C THR A 137 -4.77 0.50 -4.25
N GLU A 138 -3.68 0.28 -4.99
CA GLU A 138 -3.70 -0.52 -6.22
C GLU A 138 -4.17 -1.95 -5.94
N ARG A 139 -3.62 -2.57 -4.89
CA ARG A 139 -3.94 -3.94 -4.49
C ARG A 139 -5.38 -4.07 -4.01
N GLU A 140 -5.88 -3.14 -3.20
CA GLU A 140 -7.27 -3.13 -2.71
C GLU A 140 -8.26 -2.98 -3.86
N MET A 141 -8.05 -2.01 -4.75
CA MET A 141 -8.94 -1.75 -5.89
C MET A 141 -8.94 -2.90 -6.90
N ARG A 142 -7.77 -3.52 -7.18
CA ARG A 142 -7.69 -4.73 -8.01
C ARG A 142 -8.42 -5.92 -7.38
N SER A 143 -8.19 -6.18 -6.09
CA SER A 143 -8.86 -7.26 -5.34
C SER A 143 -10.37 -7.09 -5.33
N GLN A 144 -10.87 -5.87 -5.11
CA GLN A 144 -12.31 -5.56 -5.18
C GLN A 144 -12.87 -5.80 -6.59
N ALA A 145 -12.18 -5.33 -7.63
CA ALA A 145 -12.59 -5.55 -9.02
C ALA A 145 -12.66 -7.03 -9.38
N GLU A 146 -11.63 -7.81 -9.05
CA GLU A 146 -11.59 -9.26 -9.28
C GLU A 146 -12.70 -9.99 -8.52
N ALA A 147 -12.93 -9.65 -7.25
CA ALA A 147 -13.99 -10.24 -6.43
C ALA A 147 -15.40 -9.94 -6.97
N GLU A 148 -15.66 -8.71 -7.44
CA GLU A 148 -16.91 -8.36 -8.11
C GLU A 148 -17.07 -9.10 -9.44
N GLY A 149 -16.02 -9.15 -10.27
CA GLY A 149 -16.02 -9.88 -11.53
C GLY A 149 -16.34 -11.36 -11.34
N PHE A 150 -15.71 -12.00 -10.36
CA PHE A 150 -15.95 -13.38 -9.98
C PHE A 150 -17.40 -13.61 -9.52
N ARG A 151 -17.94 -12.75 -8.65
CA ARG A 151 -19.35 -12.81 -8.22
C ARG A 151 -20.32 -12.66 -9.41
N ASN A 152 -20.06 -11.72 -10.32
CA ASN A 152 -20.87 -11.51 -11.50
C ASN A 152 -20.85 -12.71 -12.45
N LYS A 153 -19.70 -13.38 -12.62
CA LYS A 153 -19.58 -14.63 -13.38
C LYS A 153 -20.34 -15.78 -12.73
N GLN A 154 -20.21 -15.97 -11.41
CA GLN A 154 -20.97 -17.00 -10.69
C GLN A 154 -22.49 -16.78 -10.78
N GLN A 155 -22.96 -15.52 -10.63
CA GLN A 155 -24.36 -15.19 -10.84
C GLN A 155 -24.81 -15.47 -12.28
N ALA A 156 -23.95 -15.22 -13.27
CA ALA A 156 -24.21 -15.58 -14.65
C ALA A 156 -24.33 -17.11 -14.83
N GLU A 157 -23.45 -17.91 -14.23
CA GLU A 157 -23.50 -19.39 -14.29
C GLU A 157 -24.76 -19.96 -13.63
N LEU A 158 -25.16 -19.44 -12.47
CA LEU A 158 -26.39 -19.86 -11.79
C LEU A 158 -27.64 -19.54 -12.61
N LEU A 159 -27.68 -18.37 -13.25
CA LEU A 159 -28.77 -17.97 -14.14
C LEU A 159 -28.79 -18.79 -15.45
N GLU A 160 -27.62 -19.07 -16.02
CA GLU A 160 -27.44 -19.94 -17.20
C GLU A 160 -28.01 -21.34 -16.92
N HIS A 161 -27.57 -22.00 -15.85
CA HIS A 161 -28.12 -23.30 -15.45
C HIS A 161 -29.63 -23.27 -15.17
N ARG A 162 -30.16 -22.17 -14.62
CA ARG A 162 -31.59 -22.02 -14.35
C ARG A 162 -32.41 -21.91 -15.63
N GLU A 163 -31.99 -21.09 -16.58
CA GLU A 163 -32.70 -20.94 -17.86
C GLU A 163 -32.56 -22.19 -18.74
N LEU A 164 -31.39 -22.85 -18.76
CA LEU A 164 -31.22 -24.13 -19.46
C LEU A 164 -32.19 -25.21 -18.95
N ARG A 165 -32.31 -25.38 -17.62
CA ARG A 165 -33.30 -26.30 -17.01
C ARG A 165 -34.74 -25.94 -17.36
N LYS A 166 -35.07 -24.64 -17.36
CA LYS A 166 -36.41 -24.16 -17.69
C LYS A 166 -36.77 -24.47 -19.16
N VAL A 167 -35.84 -24.26 -20.09
CA VAL A 167 -35.99 -24.64 -21.50
C VAL A 167 -36.22 -26.16 -21.64
N GLU A 168 -35.42 -26.98 -20.95
CA GLU A 168 -35.58 -28.44 -20.93
C GLU A 168 -36.94 -28.88 -20.40
N GLU A 169 -37.39 -28.31 -19.28
CA GLU A 169 -38.70 -28.62 -18.69
C GLU A 169 -39.85 -28.24 -19.61
N THR A 170 -39.80 -27.06 -20.26
CA THR A 170 -40.85 -26.64 -21.21
C THR A 170 -40.90 -27.54 -22.44
N SER A 171 -39.75 -27.85 -23.03
CA SER A 171 -39.67 -28.72 -24.22
C SER A 171 -40.04 -30.16 -23.91
N ARG A 172 -39.70 -30.66 -22.70
CA ARG A 172 -40.15 -31.98 -22.23
C ARG A 172 -41.67 -32.04 -22.05
N LYS A 173 -42.30 -31.00 -21.48
CA LYS A 173 -43.77 -30.92 -21.34
C LYS A 173 -44.45 -30.91 -22.71
N ARG A 174 -44.02 -30.04 -23.63
CA ARG A 174 -44.53 -29.99 -25.01
C ARG A 174 -44.39 -31.33 -25.75
N ARG A 175 -43.24 -32.02 -25.64
CA ARG A 175 -43.09 -33.38 -26.20
C ARG A 175 -44.07 -34.37 -25.60
N GLY A 176 -44.30 -34.32 -24.28
CA GLY A 176 -45.30 -35.16 -23.60
C GLY A 176 -46.74 -34.88 -24.06
N GLU A 177 -47.09 -33.63 -24.33
CA GLU A 177 -48.39 -33.23 -24.90
C GLU A 177 -48.58 -33.72 -26.35
N ILE A 178 -47.51 -33.76 -27.14
CA ILE A 178 -47.53 -34.38 -28.48
C ILE A 178 -47.70 -35.90 -28.36
N ASP A 179 -47.01 -36.56 -27.44
CA ASP A 179 -47.12 -38.01 -27.21
C ASP A 179 -48.53 -38.42 -26.73
N THR A 180 -49.19 -37.61 -25.91
CA THR A 180 -50.57 -37.88 -25.48
C THR A 180 -51.56 -37.63 -26.62
N ARG A 181 -51.41 -36.55 -27.39
CA ARG A 181 -52.23 -36.28 -28.59
C ARG A 181 -52.09 -37.39 -29.63
N GLU A 182 -50.86 -37.83 -29.94
CA GLU A 182 -50.60 -38.93 -30.88
C GLU A 182 -51.34 -40.21 -30.47
N ARG A 183 -51.38 -40.52 -29.17
CA ARG A 183 -52.11 -41.69 -28.65
C ARG A 183 -53.63 -41.53 -28.75
N MET A 184 -54.18 -40.35 -28.46
CA MET A 184 -55.62 -40.11 -28.58
C MET A 184 -56.07 -40.18 -30.04
N GLU A 185 -55.42 -39.46 -30.95
CA GLU A 185 -55.75 -39.49 -32.40
C GLU A 185 -55.68 -40.92 -32.98
N LYS A 186 -54.67 -41.73 -32.58
CA LYS A 186 -54.56 -43.13 -33.01
C LYS A 186 -55.67 -44.02 -32.46
N ASN A 187 -56.10 -43.81 -31.22
CA ASN A 187 -57.20 -44.55 -30.62
C ASN A 187 -58.54 -44.18 -31.28
N GLU A 188 -58.77 -42.89 -31.56
CA GLU A 188 -59.96 -42.39 -32.25
C GLU A 188 -60.08 -43.00 -33.66
N ALA A 189 -59.03 -42.90 -34.49
CA ALA A 189 -59.00 -43.52 -35.81
C ALA A 189 -59.24 -45.05 -35.77
N SER A 190 -58.68 -45.73 -34.77
CA SER A 190 -58.87 -47.17 -34.58
C SER A 190 -60.32 -47.53 -34.21
N GLU A 191 -60.97 -46.74 -33.36
CA GLU A 191 -62.39 -46.92 -32.99
C GLU A 191 -63.33 -46.54 -34.14
N GLU A 192 -63.01 -45.54 -34.96
CA GLU A 192 -63.75 -45.23 -36.18
C GLU A 192 -63.66 -46.38 -37.20
N ALA A 193 -62.44 -46.85 -37.51
CA ALA A 193 -62.25 -48.01 -38.37
C ALA A 193 -62.98 -49.26 -37.84
N ARG A 194 -63.00 -49.48 -36.52
CA ARG A 194 -63.77 -50.56 -35.87
C ARG A 194 -65.28 -50.41 -36.08
N LYS A 195 -65.84 -49.20 -35.93
CA LYS A 195 -67.25 -48.90 -36.25
C LYS A 195 -67.57 -49.11 -37.73
N HIS A 196 -66.66 -48.76 -38.63
CA HIS A 196 -66.82 -49.00 -40.07
C HIS A 196 -66.81 -50.49 -40.41
N ARG A 197 -65.87 -51.28 -39.88
CA ARG A 197 -65.88 -52.74 -40.02
C ARG A 197 -67.18 -53.37 -39.51
N ALA A 198 -67.64 -52.98 -38.32
CA ALA A 198 -68.88 -53.51 -37.75
C ALA A 198 -70.12 -53.21 -38.60
N LYS A 199 -70.17 -52.06 -39.29
CA LYS A 199 -71.21 -51.77 -40.31
C LYS A 199 -71.09 -52.69 -41.52
N ILE A 200 -69.88 -52.88 -42.04
CA ILE A 200 -69.60 -53.77 -43.19
C ILE A 200 -69.98 -55.23 -42.87
N ASP A 201 -69.67 -55.72 -41.66
CA ASP A 201 -70.07 -57.06 -41.20
C ASP A 201 -71.59 -57.19 -41.01
N ALA A 202 -72.28 -56.11 -40.63
CA ALA A 202 -73.74 -56.09 -40.55
C ALA A 202 -74.40 -56.08 -41.94
N GLU A 203 -73.87 -55.28 -42.89
CA GLU A 203 -74.27 -55.30 -44.30
C GLU A 203 -74.04 -56.67 -44.95
N GLU A 204 -72.92 -57.34 -44.66
CA GLU A 204 -72.64 -58.69 -45.17
C GLU A 204 -73.70 -59.69 -44.71
N ARG A 205 -74.04 -59.67 -43.42
CA ARG A 205 -75.08 -60.54 -42.85
C ARG A 205 -76.45 -60.29 -43.47
N THR A 206 -76.85 -59.03 -43.68
CA THR A 206 -78.14 -58.72 -44.32
C THR A 206 -78.15 -59.11 -45.80
N ALA A 207 -77.05 -58.94 -46.52
CA ALA A 207 -76.92 -59.37 -47.91
C ALA A 207 -77.01 -60.91 -48.05
N ILE A 208 -76.33 -61.66 -47.17
CA ILE A 208 -76.43 -63.13 -47.11
C ILE A 208 -77.87 -63.55 -46.76
N GLN A 209 -78.51 -62.92 -45.79
CA GLN A 209 -79.88 -63.24 -45.40
C GLN A 209 -80.90 -62.98 -46.53
N MET A 210 -80.77 -61.87 -47.27
CA MET A 210 -81.61 -61.59 -48.45
C MET A 210 -81.37 -62.60 -49.57
N MET A 211 -80.11 -62.98 -49.82
CA MET A 211 -79.76 -64.02 -50.77
C MET A 211 -80.41 -65.36 -50.39
N GLU A 212 -80.28 -65.79 -49.12
CA GLU A 212 -80.87 -67.03 -48.60
C GLU A 212 -82.41 -67.04 -48.69
N GLN A 213 -83.08 -65.91 -48.42
CA GLN A 213 -84.53 -65.78 -48.61
C GLN A 213 -84.95 -66.00 -50.07
N GLY A 214 -84.26 -65.37 -51.02
CA GLY A 214 -84.52 -65.58 -52.46
C GLY A 214 -84.26 -67.03 -52.90
N LEU A 215 -83.17 -67.63 -52.42
CA LEU A 215 -82.84 -69.03 -52.70
C LEU A 215 -83.89 -69.99 -52.13
N ASN A 216 -84.40 -69.74 -50.91
CA ASN A 216 -85.46 -70.56 -50.31
C ASN A 216 -86.75 -70.57 -51.12
N GLN A 217 -87.11 -69.46 -51.77
CA GLN A 217 -88.26 -69.42 -52.71
C GLN A 217 -88.01 -70.34 -53.92
N VAL A 218 -86.80 -70.34 -54.48
CA VAL A 218 -86.42 -71.25 -55.57
C VAL A 218 -86.39 -72.70 -55.10
N ARG A 219 -85.90 -73.00 -53.90
CA ARG A 219 -85.97 -74.36 -53.29
C ARG A 219 -87.42 -74.85 -53.18
N MET A 220 -88.36 -73.99 -52.81
CA MET A 220 -89.79 -74.34 -52.78
C MET A 220 -90.34 -74.67 -54.17
N GLN A 221 -89.97 -73.92 -55.20
CA GLN A 221 -90.36 -74.19 -56.59
C GLN A 221 -89.73 -75.50 -57.12
N ILE A 222 -88.47 -75.79 -56.80
CA ILE A 222 -87.82 -77.05 -57.18
C ILE A 222 -88.48 -78.25 -56.48
N ASN A 223 -88.96 -78.06 -55.24
CA ASN A 223 -89.63 -79.12 -54.49
C ASN A 223 -91.00 -79.54 -55.06
N SER A 224 -91.64 -78.74 -55.91
CA SER A 224 -92.87 -79.13 -56.63
C SER A 224 -92.61 -79.80 -58.00
N LEU A 225 -91.34 -79.93 -58.43
CA LEU A 225 -90.98 -80.59 -59.68
C LEU A 225 -90.95 -82.12 -59.58
N PRO A 226 -91.18 -82.85 -60.71
CA PRO A 226 -91.04 -84.31 -60.76
C PRO A 226 -89.63 -84.80 -60.33
N PRO A 227 -89.51 -86.01 -59.73
CA PRO A 227 -88.27 -86.46 -59.08
C PRO A 227 -87.01 -86.43 -59.95
N GLY A 228 -87.12 -86.76 -61.24
CA GLY A 228 -85.98 -86.76 -62.16
C GLY A 228 -85.39 -85.38 -62.42
N VAL A 229 -86.24 -84.36 -62.60
CA VAL A 229 -85.82 -82.96 -62.84
C VAL A 229 -85.40 -82.28 -61.53
N ARG A 230 -86.08 -82.62 -60.42
CA ARG A 230 -85.80 -82.07 -59.09
C ARG A 230 -84.32 -82.26 -58.70
N ASN A 231 -83.75 -83.44 -58.92
CA ASN A 231 -82.36 -83.73 -58.55
C ASN A 231 -81.31 -82.95 -59.38
N SER A 232 -81.59 -82.64 -60.65
CA SER A 232 -80.69 -81.80 -61.46
C SER A 232 -80.76 -80.33 -61.05
N GLU A 233 -81.97 -79.82 -60.79
CA GLU A 233 -82.16 -78.42 -60.39
C GLU A 233 -81.67 -78.16 -58.94
N THR A 234 -81.78 -79.10 -58.00
CA THR A 234 -81.18 -78.93 -56.66
C THR A 234 -79.66 -78.85 -56.70
N MET A 235 -79.00 -79.67 -57.53
CA MET A 235 -77.54 -79.62 -57.72
C MET A 235 -77.11 -78.29 -58.37
N ARG A 236 -77.83 -77.85 -59.41
CA ARG A 236 -77.61 -76.55 -60.06
C ARG A 236 -77.77 -75.39 -59.08
N LEU A 237 -78.85 -75.40 -58.28
CA LEU A 237 -79.09 -74.38 -57.27
C LEU A 237 -77.95 -74.38 -56.23
N SER A 238 -77.53 -75.54 -55.71
CA SER A 238 -76.43 -75.58 -54.72
C SER A 238 -75.10 -75.03 -55.26
N ALA A 239 -74.80 -75.21 -56.55
CA ALA A 239 -73.65 -74.59 -57.19
C ALA A 239 -73.81 -73.06 -57.29
N GLU A 240 -75.00 -72.58 -57.67
CA GLU A 240 -75.31 -71.15 -57.72
C GLU A 240 -75.30 -70.49 -56.33
N GLU A 241 -75.80 -71.17 -55.30
CA GLU A 241 -75.75 -70.73 -53.89
C GLU A 241 -74.32 -70.47 -53.44
N ARG A 242 -73.40 -71.41 -53.70
CA ARG A 242 -71.97 -71.26 -53.40
C ARG A 242 -71.38 -70.07 -54.14
N GLN A 243 -71.61 -69.97 -55.45
CA GLN A 243 -71.04 -68.90 -56.26
C GLN A 243 -71.58 -67.50 -55.88
N ARG A 244 -72.88 -67.39 -55.55
CA ARG A 244 -73.48 -66.13 -55.08
C ARG A 244 -72.92 -65.74 -53.71
N LYS A 245 -72.80 -66.70 -52.78
CA LYS A 245 -72.24 -66.47 -51.45
C LYS A 245 -70.77 -66.04 -51.51
N GLU A 246 -69.95 -66.75 -52.29
CA GLU A 246 -68.52 -66.43 -52.50
C GLU A 246 -68.32 -65.03 -53.09
N LYS A 247 -69.18 -64.59 -54.04
CA LYS A 247 -69.16 -63.22 -54.57
C LYS A 247 -69.46 -62.17 -53.49
N ILE A 248 -70.51 -62.39 -52.68
CA ILE A 248 -70.88 -61.50 -51.57
C ILE A 248 -69.73 -61.41 -50.56
N GLU A 249 -69.26 -62.55 -50.05
CA GLU A 249 -68.14 -62.61 -49.09
C GLU A 249 -66.87 -61.96 -49.67
N GLY A 250 -66.56 -62.18 -50.95
CA GLY A 250 -65.43 -61.56 -51.64
C GLY A 250 -65.49 -60.04 -51.73
N ASP A 251 -66.65 -59.46 -52.03
CA ASP A 251 -66.84 -58.00 -52.08
C ASP A 251 -66.83 -57.37 -50.68
N PHE A 252 -67.41 -58.03 -49.67
CA PHE A 252 -67.32 -57.59 -48.28
C PHE A 252 -65.91 -57.75 -47.68
N MET A 253 -65.16 -58.78 -48.07
CA MET A 253 -63.72 -58.89 -47.77
C MET A 253 -62.92 -57.72 -48.35
N ARG A 254 -63.14 -57.35 -49.63
CA ARG A 254 -62.49 -56.17 -50.23
C ARG A 254 -62.82 -54.88 -49.48
N LYS A 255 -64.09 -54.66 -49.11
CA LYS A 255 -64.50 -53.51 -48.26
C LYS A 255 -63.77 -53.51 -46.91
N ARG A 256 -63.67 -54.67 -46.22
CA ARG A 256 -62.91 -54.80 -44.97
C ARG A 256 -61.43 -54.46 -45.16
N THR A 257 -60.77 -55.05 -46.17
CA THR A 257 -59.36 -54.77 -46.51
C THR A 257 -59.11 -53.29 -46.77
N GLN A 258 -60.01 -52.62 -47.48
CA GLN A 258 -59.91 -51.18 -47.75
C GLN A 258 -59.90 -50.35 -46.45
N VAL A 259 -60.79 -50.67 -45.49
CA VAL A 259 -60.80 -50.00 -44.18
C VAL A 259 -59.51 -50.26 -43.38
N GLU A 260 -58.87 -51.42 -43.51
CA GLU A 260 -57.56 -51.67 -42.87
C GLU A 260 -56.45 -50.82 -43.51
N VAL A 261 -56.44 -50.75 -44.84
CA VAL A 261 -55.46 -49.98 -45.62
C VAL A 261 -55.57 -48.49 -45.32
N ASP A 262 -56.79 -47.95 -45.23
CA ASP A 262 -57.01 -46.54 -44.92
C ASP A 262 -56.67 -46.21 -43.46
N LEU A 263 -57.04 -47.08 -42.51
CA LEU A 263 -56.56 -46.97 -41.11
C LEU A 263 -55.02 -46.96 -41.03
N GLN A 264 -54.33 -47.83 -41.77
CA GLN A 264 -52.85 -47.85 -41.77
C GLN A 264 -52.24 -46.55 -42.32
N LYS A 265 -52.85 -45.95 -43.36
CA LYS A 265 -52.44 -44.63 -43.89
C LYS A 265 -52.63 -43.54 -42.83
N GLU A 266 -53.78 -43.52 -42.16
CA GLU A 266 -54.09 -42.52 -41.12
C GLU A 266 -53.16 -42.64 -39.91
N LEU A 267 -52.97 -43.86 -39.38
CA LEU A 267 -52.03 -44.12 -38.27
C LEU A 267 -50.59 -43.69 -38.63
N SER A 268 -50.17 -43.90 -39.88
CA SER A 268 -48.88 -43.44 -40.41
C SER A 268 -48.83 -41.91 -40.51
N ALA A 269 -49.89 -41.26 -41.01
CA ALA A 269 -49.98 -39.81 -41.12
C ALA A 269 -49.97 -39.11 -39.75
N ILE A 270 -50.68 -39.67 -38.75
CA ILE A 270 -50.65 -39.21 -37.35
C ILE A 270 -49.23 -39.33 -36.80
N ALA A 271 -48.59 -40.49 -36.96
CA ALA A 271 -47.22 -40.72 -36.47
C ALA A 271 -46.20 -39.78 -37.13
N GLN A 272 -46.34 -39.49 -38.43
CA GLN A 272 -45.48 -38.54 -39.16
C GLN A 272 -45.70 -37.10 -38.70
N ARG A 273 -46.95 -36.66 -38.45
CA ARG A 273 -47.24 -35.34 -37.88
C ARG A 273 -46.62 -35.19 -36.50
N ALA A 274 -46.90 -36.12 -35.58
CA ALA A 274 -46.34 -36.12 -34.23
C ALA A 274 -44.80 -36.20 -34.22
N LYS A 275 -44.18 -36.93 -35.14
CA LYS A 275 -42.72 -36.91 -35.33
C LYS A 275 -42.22 -35.51 -35.71
N ARG A 276 -42.80 -34.88 -36.74
CA ARG A 276 -42.40 -33.52 -37.18
C ARG A 276 -42.55 -32.50 -36.06
N GLU A 277 -43.63 -32.57 -35.27
CA GLU A 277 -43.83 -31.70 -34.11
C GLU A 277 -42.76 -31.94 -33.02
N ARG A 278 -42.43 -33.21 -32.69
CA ARG A 278 -41.33 -33.52 -31.75
C ARG A 278 -39.97 -33.03 -32.25
N ASP A 279 -39.69 -33.20 -33.54
CA ASP A 279 -38.44 -32.76 -34.18
C ASP A 279 -38.33 -31.21 -34.18
N ALA A 280 -39.44 -30.50 -34.40
CA ALA A 280 -39.52 -29.04 -34.30
C ALA A 280 -39.27 -28.54 -32.87
N ILE A 281 -39.93 -29.12 -31.85
CA ILE A 281 -39.66 -28.80 -30.43
C ILE A 281 -38.20 -29.12 -30.05
N GLY A 282 -37.61 -30.18 -30.62
CA GLY A 282 -36.19 -30.49 -30.46
C GLY A 282 -35.25 -29.48 -31.14
N ALA A 283 -35.67 -28.83 -32.22
CA ALA A 283 -34.94 -27.73 -32.85
C ALA A 283 -35.05 -26.43 -32.04
N GLU A 284 -36.26 -26.07 -31.60
CA GLU A 284 -36.52 -24.94 -30.68
C GLU A 284 -35.67 -25.07 -29.41
N GLU A 285 -35.70 -26.23 -28.73
CA GLU A 285 -34.91 -26.46 -27.51
C GLU A 285 -33.41 -26.21 -27.71
N ARG A 286 -32.84 -26.66 -28.84
CA ARG A 286 -31.41 -26.42 -29.16
C ARG A 286 -31.13 -24.95 -29.46
N GLN A 287 -32.03 -24.27 -30.15
CA GLN A 287 -31.90 -22.85 -30.43
C GLN A 287 -31.97 -22.02 -29.14
N ASP A 288 -32.97 -22.27 -28.29
CA ASP A 288 -33.17 -21.57 -27.02
C ASP A 288 -32.00 -21.80 -26.05
N LYS A 289 -31.48 -23.04 -25.96
CA LYS A 289 -30.25 -23.35 -25.21
C LYS A 289 -29.05 -22.55 -25.73
N THR A 290 -28.85 -22.52 -27.05
CA THR A 290 -27.76 -21.77 -27.67
C THR A 290 -27.90 -20.25 -27.42
N GLN A 291 -29.13 -19.72 -27.45
CA GLN A 291 -29.39 -18.32 -27.11
C GLN A 291 -29.11 -18.01 -25.64
N ALA A 292 -29.48 -18.90 -24.71
CA ALA A 292 -29.15 -18.78 -23.30
C ALA A 292 -27.63 -18.80 -23.06
N GLU A 293 -26.92 -19.80 -23.60
CA GLU A 293 -25.46 -19.93 -23.51
C GLU A 293 -24.74 -18.71 -24.08
N THR A 294 -25.13 -18.23 -25.27
CA THR A 294 -24.50 -17.06 -25.90
C THR A 294 -24.74 -15.76 -25.13
N PHE A 295 -25.97 -15.53 -24.63
CA PHE A 295 -26.29 -14.37 -23.80
C PHE A 295 -25.51 -14.37 -22.47
N MET A 296 -25.40 -15.53 -21.81
CA MET A 296 -24.67 -15.63 -20.55
C MET A 296 -23.15 -15.58 -20.75
N ARG A 297 -22.63 -16.10 -21.87
CA ARG A 297 -21.23 -15.90 -22.29
C ARG A 297 -20.92 -14.43 -22.57
N GLN A 298 -21.83 -13.66 -23.17
CA GLN A 298 -21.68 -12.21 -23.33
C GLN A 298 -21.57 -11.53 -21.95
N LYS A 299 -22.47 -11.83 -21.01
CA LYS A 299 -22.39 -11.29 -19.63
C LYS A 299 -21.08 -11.60 -18.92
N LYS A 300 -20.55 -12.84 -19.04
CA LYS A 300 -19.23 -13.20 -18.48
C LYS A 300 -18.10 -12.39 -19.13
N THR A 301 -18.16 -12.18 -20.45
CA THR A 301 -17.20 -11.38 -21.22
C THR A 301 -17.25 -9.90 -20.84
N ASP A 302 -18.44 -9.35 -20.61
CA ASP A 302 -18.59 -7.96 -20.16
C ASP A 302 -18.16 -7.76 -18.70
N ALA A 303 -18.35 -8.77 -17.84
CA ALA A 303 -17.74 -8.78 -16.52
C ALA A 303 -16.20 -8.74 -16.60
N ASP A 304 -15.56 -9.51 -17.48
CA ASP A 304 -14.10 -9.42 -17.70
C ASP A 304 -13.66 -8.04 -18.20
N ARG A 305 -14.44 -7.42 -19.09
CA ARG A 305 -14.17 -6.04 -19.55
C ARG A 305 -14.31 -5.01 -18.44
N THR A 306 -15.27 -5.14 -17.52
CA THR A 306 -15.40 -4.22 -16.39
C THR A 306 -14.30 -4.43 -15.36
N VAL A 307 -13.91 -5.67 -15.06
CA VAL A 307 -12.73 -5.99 -14.23
C VAL A 307 -11.49 -5.32 -14.79
N LYS A 308 -11.18 -5.54 -16.09
CA LYS A 308 -10.01 -4.94 -16.72
C LYS A 308 -10.01 -3.41 -16.62
N ARG A 309 -11.14 -2.75 -16.92
CA ARG A 309 -11.27 -1.29 -16.79
C ARG A 309 -11.02 -0.80 -15.36
N LYS A 310 -11.50 -1.52 -14.35
CA LYS A 310 -11.26 -1.19 -12.94
C LYS A 310 -9.79 -1.42 -12.52
N ILE A 311 -9.13 -2.45 -13.05
CA ILE A 311 -7.70 -2.69 -12.86
C ILE A 311 -6.86 -1.56 -13.51
N ASP A 312 -7.21 -1.15 -14.73
CA ASP A 312 -6.57 -0.03 -15.43
C ASP A 312 -6.79 1.30 -14.67
N GLN A 313 -7.97 1.51 -14.08
CA GLN A 313 -8.25 2.66 -13.20
C GLN A 313 -7.44 2.60 -11.90
N ALA A 314 -7.33 1.43 -11.26
CA ALA A 314 -6.54 1.23 -10.05
C ALA A 314 -5.06 1.58 -10.27
N ALA A 315 -4.49 1.16 -11.41
CA ALA A 315 -3.13 1.51 -11.80
C ALA A 315 -2.96 3.03 -11.97
N ARG A 316 -3.89 3.72 -12.66
CA ARG A 316 -3.85 5.19 -12.79
C ARG A 316 -3.92 5.92 -11.46
N THR A 317 -4.83 5.51 -10.56
CA THR A 317 -4.92 6.14 -9.22
C THR A 317 -3.66 5.89 -8.38
N ALA A 318 -2.97 4.76 -8.58
CA ALA A 318 -1.70 4.48 -7.95
C ALA A 318 -0.56 5.35 -8.54
N GLU A 319 -0.53 5.50 -9.86
CA GLU A 319 0.38 6.42 -10.56
C GLU A 319 0.18 7.88 -10.14
N GLU A 320 -1.07 8.35 -9.97
CA GLU A 320 -1.41 9.68 -9.45
C GLU A 320 -0.82 9.91 -8.05
N ILE A 321 -0.98 8.96 -7.12
CA ILE A 321 -0.39 9.02 -5.76
C ILE A 321 1.14 9.09 -5.79
N LEU A 322 1.79 8.51 -6.82
CA LEU A 322 3.23 8.60 -7.04
C LEU A 322 3.64 9.89 -7.76
N HIS A 323 2.82 10.43 -8.66
CA HIS A 323 3.09 11.66 -9.39
C HIS A 323 3.21 12.86 -8.43
N ASP A 324 2.34 12.93 -7.43
CA ASP A 324 2.40 13.92 -6.33
C ASP A 324 3.74 13.92 -5.57
N ILE A 325 4.54 12.84 -5.66
CA ILE A 325 5.89 12.78 -5.06
C ILE A 325 6.88 13.62 -5.87
N ASN A 326 6.72 13.68 -7.19
CA ASN A 326 7.68 14.28 -8.11
C ASN A 326 7.43 15.77 -8.36
N THR A 327 6.19 16.24 -8.28
CA THR A 327 5.86 17.67 -8.50
C THR A 327 6.26 18.57 -7.33
N GLY A 328 6.49 17.98 -6.14
CA GLY A 328 6.74 18.76 -4.92
C GLY A 328 5.53 19.57 -4.45
N GLU A 329 4.34 19.35 -5.05
CA GLU A 329 3.11 20.02 -4.65
C GLU A 329 2.68 19.52 -3.27
N GLU A 330 3.00 20.33 -2.26
CA GLU A 330 2.32 20.29 -0.98
C GLU A 330 0.86 20.70 -1.20
N ILE A 331 -0.01 19.69 -1.37
CA ILE A 331 -1.43 19.82 -1.06
C ILE A 331 -1.47 20.24 0.42
N LYS A 332 -1.87 21.50 0.64
CA LYS A 332 -1.95 22.16 1.94
C LYS A 332 -2.98 21.52 2.87
#